data_AF-A0A8D8C1M0-F1
#
_entry.id   AF-A0A8D8C1M0-F1
#
_cell.length_a   1.000
_cell.length_b   1.000
_cell.length_c   1.000
_cell.angle_alpha   90.00
_cell.angle_beta   90.00
_cell.angle_gamma   90.00
#
_symmetry.space_group_name_H-M   'P 1'
#
loop_
_entity.id
_entity.type
_entity.pdbx_description
1 polymer ?
#
loop_
_entity_poly.entity_id
_entity_poly.type
_entity_poly.pdbx_seq_one_letter_code
_entity_poly.pdbx_strand_id
1 'polypeptide(L)'
;GSCSECTVVNHGVQCSCPSGYLGNPLVSCAPPPQKCNSYCYCDEEGIYCADKCRQAKDCACGQTCQRGRCRAKCNPGSCPAGQLCQNGACMAGCRSNADCPGERSCTNKKCIDPCAGGKACGKNAICQVADHQA
;
A
#
# COMPACT_ATOMS: atom_id res chain seq x y z
N GLY A 1 -3.76 5.20 -18.88
CA GLY A 1 -3.08 5.80 -17.71
C GLY A 1 -1.60 5.47 -17.74
N SER A 2 -0.86 5.76 -16.67
CA SER A 2 0.53 5.27 -16.54
C SER A 2 0.54 3.75 -16.37
N CYS A 3 1.33 3.06 -17.21
CA CYS A 3 1.41 1.60 -17.28
C CYS A 3 0.08 0.86 -17.38
N SER A 4 -0.66 1.19 -18.43
CA SER A 4 -1.84 0.45 -18.85
C SER A 4 -1.62 -0.07 -20.27
N GLU A 5 -2.10 -1.28 -20.56
CA GLU A 5 -2.23 -1.79 -21.91
C GLU A 5 -3.62 -1.43 -22.41
N CYS A 6 -3.68 -0.62 -23.47
CA CYS A 6 -4.93 -0.14 -24.04
C CYS A 6 -5.08 -0.63 -25.48
N THR A 7 -6.22 -1.22 -25.79
CA THR A 7 -6.59 -1.65 -27.15
C THR A 7 -7.90 -0.98 -27.57
N VAL A 8 -8.08 -0.80 -28.88
CA VAL A 8 -9.33 -0.29 -29.44
C VAL A 8 -10.20 -1.48 -29.82
N VAL A 9 -11.37 -1.59 -29.20
CA VAL A 9 -12.34 -2.66 -29.43
C VAL A 9 -13.70 -2.01 -29.68
N ASN A 10 -14.32 -2.27 -30.83
CA ASN A 10 -15.63 -1.71 -31.23
C ASN A 10 -15.74 -0.18 -31.12
N HIS A 11 -14.73 0.55 -31.62
CA HIS A 11 -14.62 2.02 -31.48
C HIS A 11 -14.56 2.55 -30.03
N GLY A 12 -14.47 1.67 -29.03
CA GLY A 12 -14.19 2.00 -27.63
C GLY A 12 -12.73 1.72 -27.27
N VAL A 13 -12.17 2.51 -26.35
CA VAL A 13 -10.87 2.21 -25.73
C VAL A 13 -11.08 1.30 -24.53
N GLN A 14 -10.44 0.13 -24.55
CA GLN A 14 -10.40 -0.79 -23.43
C GLN A 14 -8.97 -0.82 -22.88
N CYS A 15 -8.80 -0.41 -21.62
CA CYS A 15 -7.51 -0.41 -20.95
C CYS A 15 -7.51 -1.39 -19.77
N SER A 16 -6.41 -2.13 -19.60
CA SER A 16 -6.16 -3.01 -18.46
C SER A 16 -4.79 -2.73 -17.86
N CYS A 17 -4.62 -3.04 -16.57
CA CYS A 17 -3.29 -3.04 -15.96
C CYS A 17 -2.52 -4.28 -16.45
N PRO A 18 -1.21 -4.17 -16.70
CA PRO A 18 -0.36 -5.30 -17.03
C PRO A 18 -0.43 -6.39 -15.95
N SER A 19 -0.11 -7.62 -16.33
CA SER A 19 -0.04 -8.75 -15.40
C SER A 19 0.79 -8.41 -14.17
N GLY A 20 0.17 -8.52 -12.98
CA GLY A 20 0.81 -8.23 -11.71
C GLY A 20 0.83 -6.75 -11.30
N TYR A 21 0.12 -5.87 -11.99
CA TYR A 21 -0.09 -4.47 -11.58
C TYR A 21 -1.54 -4.26 -11.12
N LEU A 22 -1.72 -3.34 -10.17
CA LEU A 22 -3.02 -2.97 -9.60
C LEU A 22 -3.30 -1.49 -9.82
N GLY A 23 -4.58 -1.11 -9.85
CA GLY A 23 -5.02 0.28 -9.93
C GLY A 23 -6.11 0.47 -10.97
N ASN A 24 -6.34 1.74 -11.33
CA ASN A 24 -7.28 2.09 -12.38
C ASN A 24 -6.51 2.28 -13.70
N PRO A 25 -6.74 1.47 -14.74
CA PRO A 25 -5.97 1.53 -15.98
C PRO A 25 -6.15 2.84 -16.76
N LEU A 26 -7.25 3.57 -16.54
CA LEU A 26 -7.43 4.90 -17.11
C LEU A 26 -6.61 5.96 -16.37
N VAL A 27 -6.36 5.79 -15.07
CA VAL A 27 -5.61 6.73 -14.22
C VAL A 27 -4.14 6.33 -14.11
N SER A 28 -3.85 5.24 -13.41
CA SER A 28 -2.51 4.73 -13.16
C SER A 28 -2.58 3.29 -12.64
N CYS A 29 -1.70 2.44 -13.13
CA CYS A 29 -1.41 1.12 -12.56
C CYS A 29 -0.05 1.15 -11.87
N ALA A 30 0.06 0.50 -10.73
CA ALA A 30 1.28 0.38 -9.93
C ALA A 30 1.47 -1.07 -9.46
N PRO A 31 2.70 -1.51 -9.16
CA PRO A 31 2.91 -2.82 -8.58
C PRO A 31 2.18 -2.95 -7.22
N PRO A 32 1.67 -4.15 -6.89
CA PRO A 32 1.01 -4.39 -5.62
C PRO A 32 1.95 -4.10 -4.45
N PRO A 33 1.43 -3.55 -3.34
CA PRO A 33 2.23 -3.34 -2.15
C PRO A 33 2.74 -4.69 -1.63
N GLN A 34 4.05 -4.78 -1.43
CA GLN A 34 4.68 -5.96 -0.85
C GLN A 34 4.97 -5.68 0.63
N LYS A 35 4.67 -6.63 1.52
CA LYS A 35 5.08 -6.53 2.93
C LYS A 35 6.61 -6.50 3.00
N CYS A 36 7.15 -5.65 3.86
CA CYS A 36 8.58 -5.53 4.11
C CYS A 36 9.17 -6.91 4.49
N ASN A 37 10.28 -7.27 3.84
CA ASN A 37 11.03 -8.50 4.10
C ASN A 37 12.52 -8.26 3.79
N SER A 38 13.36 -9.29 3.98
CA SER A 38 14.81 -9.23 3.75
C SER A 38 15.23 -9.03 2.28
N TYR A 39 14.30 -9.17 1.32
CA TYR A 39 14.57 -9.09 -0.12
C TYR A 39 14.29 -7.70 -0.70
N CYS A 40 13.78 -6.75 0.09
CA CYS A 40 13.45 -5.40 -0.39
C CYS A 40 13.86 -4.32 0.63
N TYR A 41 13.93 -3.07 0.17
CA TYR A 41 14.09 -1.94 1.08
C TYR A 41 12.75 -1.56 1.68
N CYS A 42 12.66 -1.44 3.00
CA CYS A 42 11.40 -1.12 3.68
C CYS A 42 11.21 0.37 3.88
N ASP A 43 9.96 0.83 3.85
CA ASP A 43 9.57 2.22 4.09
C ASP A 43 9.90 2.72 5.51
N GLU A 44 9.50 3.96 5.83
CA GLU A 44 9.81 4.59 7.13
C GLU A 44 9.21 3.84 8.32
N GLU A 45 8.10 3.11 8.12
CA GLU A 45 7.45 2.32 9.18
C GLU A 45 7.87 0.85 9.17
N GLY A 46 8.66 0.41 8.18
CA GLY A 46 9.07 -0.98 8.05
C GLY A 46 7.92 -1.92 7.68
N ILE A 47 6.85 -1.41 7.06
CA ILE A 47 5.64 -2.19 6.78
C ILE A 47 5.64 -2.67 5.34
N TYR A 48 6.03 -1.80 4.38
CA TYR A 48 5.99 -2.11 2.96
C TYR A 48 7.35 -1.93 2.30
N CYS A 49 7.57 -2.66 1.21
CA CYS A 49 8.68 -2.42 0.32
C CYS A 49 8.53 -1.04 -0.35
N ALA A 50 9.58 -0.24 -0.27
CA ALA A 50 9.71 1.06 -0.90
C ALA A 50 11.16 1.26 -1.32
N ASP A 51 11.44 1.07 -2.61
CA ASP A 51 12.81 1.20 -3.13
C ASP A 51 13.35 2.62 -2.97
N LYS A 52 14.67 2.72 -2.84
CA LYS A 52 15.35 4.02 -2.78
C LYS A 52 15.33 4.66 -4.16
N CYS A 53 15.05 5.95 -4.22
CA CYS A 53 15.05 6.71 -5.45
C CYS A 53 15.64 8.10 -5.26
N ARG A 54 16.10 8.70 -6.36
CA ARG A 54 16.44 10.13 -6.45
C ARG A 54 15.47 10.87 -7.38
N GLN A 55 15.00 10.20 -8.42
CA GLN A 55 14.10 10.74 -9.44
C GLN A 55 12.95 9.77 -9.70
N ALA A 56 11.84 10.26 -10.26
CA ALA A 56 10.67 9.43 -10.55
C ALA A 56 10.96 8.27 -11.52
N LYS A 57 11.98 8.41 -12.39
CA LYS A 57 12.42 7.37 -13.32
C LYS A 57 13.11 6.18 -12.65
N ASP A 58 13.57 6.35 -11.41
CA ASP A 58 14.21 5.26 -10.63
C ASP A 58 13.14 4.32 -10.05
N CYS A 59 11.87 4.72 -10.10
CA CYS A 59 10.76 3.97 -9.55
C CYS A 59 10.04 3.14 -10.60
N ALA A 60 9.39 2.07 -10.16
CA ALA A 60 8.52 1.30 -11.02
C ALA A 60 7.38 2.18 -11.54
N CYS A 61 6.80 1.75 -12.65
CA CYS A 61 5.76 2.52 -13.28
C CYS A 61 4.53 2.71 -12.38
N GLY A 62 3.89 3.87 -12.49
CA GLY A 62 2.81 4.27 -11.59
C GLY A 62 3.25 4.67 -10.19
N GLN A 63 4.56 4.67 -9.92
CA GLN A 63 5.13 5.23 -8.70
C GLN A 63 5.74 6.62 -8.96
N THR A 64 6.00 7.33 -7.87
CA THR A 64 6.73 8.59 -7.85
C THR A 64 7.77 8.55 -6.74
N CYS A 65 8.87 9.27 -6.93
CA CYS A 65 9.88 9.40 -5.89
C CYS A 65 9.44 10.46 -4.87
N GLN A 66 9.11 10.02 -3.65
CA GLN A 66 8.66 10.88 -2.55
C GLN A 66 9.54 10.63 -1.33
N ARG A 67 10.25 11.67 -0.88
CA ARG A 67 11.19 11.61 0.26
C ARG A 67 12.25 10.51 0.09
N GLY A 68 12.78 10.35 -1.14
CA GLY A 68 13.80 9.36 -1.46
C GLY A 68 13.31 7.91 -1.52
N ARG A 69 12.00 7.68 -1.52
CA ARG A 69 11.36 6.37 -1.61
C ARG A 69 10.33 6.32 -2.74
N CYS A 70 10.30 5.21 -3.47
CA CYS A 70 9.31 4.96 -4.49
C CYS A 70 7.96 4.63 -3.86
N ARG A 71 6.93 5.41 -4.21
CA ARG A 71 5.57 5.25 -3.68
C ARG A 71 4.55 5.32 -4.80
N ALA A 72 3.51 4.49 -4.75
CA ALA A 72 2.45 4.48 -5.76
C ALA A 72 1.75 5.85 -5.82
N LYS A 73 1.48 6.35 -7.03
CA LYS A 73 0.63 7.53 -7.23
C LYS A 73 -0.80 7.20 -6.81
N CYS A 74 -1.49 8.17 -6.22
CA CYS A 74 -2.83 7.93 -5.69
C CYS A 74 -3.77 9.11 -5.81
N ASN A 75 -5.05 8.77 -5.76
CA ASN A 75 -6.18 9.65 -5.48
C ASN A 75 -6.79 9.26 -4.12
N PRO A 76 -7.66 10.09 -3.51
CA PRO A 76 -8.37 9.73 -2.29
C PRO A 76 -9.11 8.40 -2.46
N GLY A 77 -8.80 7.41 -1.61
CA GLY A 77 -9.42 6.07 -1.65
C GLY A 77 -8.86 5.09 -2.68
N SER A 78 -7.81 5.44 -3.42
CA SER A 78 -7.19 4.52 -4.40
C SER A 78 -6.01 3.71 -3.84
N CYS A 79 -5.67 3.89 -2.57
CA CYS A 79 -4.55 3.19 -1.95
C CYS A 79 -4.99 1.82 -1.40
N PRO A 80 -4.10 0.82 -1.46
CA PRO A 80 -4.37 -0.49 -0.88
C PRO A 80 -4.40 -0.43 0.65
N ALA A 81 -4.94 -1.48 1.27
CA ALA A 81 -5.01 -1.60 2.73
C ALA A 81 -3.64 -1.42 3.39
N GLY A 82 -3.63 -0.59 4.43
CA GLY A 82 -2.52 -0.11 5.25
C GLY A 82 -1.81 1.11 4.69
N GLN A 83 -2.36 1.72 3.64
CA GLN A 83 -1.84 2.95 3.04
C GLN A 83 -2.93 4.00 2.83
N LEU A 84 -2.56 5.26 3.02
CA LEU A 84 -3.40 6.42 2.71
C LEU A 84 -2.78 7.24 1.60
N CYS A 85 -3.66 7.85 0.80
CA CYS A 85 -3.21 8.83 -0.17
C CYS A 85 -2.83 10.14 0.52
N GLN A 86 -1.55 10.47 0.54
CA GLN A 86 -1.03 11.70 1.13
C GLN A 86 -0.02 12.35 0.18
N ASN A 87 -0.25 13.62 -0.16
CA ASN A 87 0.53 14.37 -1.15
C ASN A 87 0.64 13.66 -2.52
N GLY A 88 -0.43 12.97 -2.94
CA GLY A 88 -0.47 12.25 -4.22
C GLY A 88 0.33 10.94 -4.26
N ALA A 89 0.83 10.47 -3.12
CA ALA A 89 1.50 9.18 -2.98
C ALA A 89 0.84 8.33 -1.88
N CYS A 90 0.73 7.01 -2.10
CA CYS A 90 0.31 6.08 -1.06
C CYS A 90 1.42 5.97 -0.01
N MET A 91 1.11 6.36 1.21
CA MET A 91 2.02 6.30 2.36
C MET A 91 1.41 5.39 3.42
N ALA A 92 2.24 4.66 4.16
CA ALA A 92 1.77 3.85 5.28
C ALA A 92 0.94 4.70 6.25
N GLY A 93 -0.25 4.21 6.59
CA GLY A 93 -1.18 4.87 7.49
C GLY A 93 -2.62 4.40 7.32
N CYS A 94 -3.50 4.91 8.18
CA CYS A 94 -4.92 4.54 8.20
C CYS A 94 -5.78 5.66 8.78
N ARG A 95 -7.08 5.68 8.42
CA ARG A 95 -8.09 6.56 9.03
C ARG A 95 -9.04 5.76 9.94
N SER A 96 -9.24 4.49 9.62
CA SER A 96 -10.13 3.55 10.29
C SER A 96 -9.53 2.15 10.28
N ASN A 97 -10.05 1.25 11.12
CA ASN A 97 -9.63 -0.15 11.16
C ASN A 97 -9.79 -0.85 9.80
N ALA A 98 -10.84 -0.52 9.05
CA ALA A 98 -11.08 -1.06 7.71
C ALA A 98 -10.01 -0.67 6.68
N ASP A 99 -9.23 0.38 6.95
CA ASP A 99 -8.08 0.73 6.11
C ASP A 99 -6.88 -0.17 6.40
N CYS A 100 -6.84 -0.91 7.50
CA CYS A 100 -5.73 -1.79 7.86
C CYS A 100 -5.95 -3.23 7.38
N PRO A 101 -4.89 -4.04 7.23
CA PRO A 101 -5.02 -5.48 7.12
C PRO A 101 -5.80 -6.06 8.32
N GLY A 102 -6.50 -7.18 8.15
CA GLY A 102 -7.32 -7.79 9.23
C GLY A 102 -6.56 -8.10 10.52
N GLU A 103 -5.23 -8.32 10.42
CA GLU A 103 -4.32 -8.56 11.54
C GLU A 103 -3.84 -7.27 12.23
N ARG A 104 -4.34 -6.08 11.84
CA ARG A 104 -3.88 -4.80 12.37
C ARG A 104 -5.02 -3.84 12.63
N SER A 105 -4.86 -2.98 13.62
CA SER A 105 -5.82 -1.95 14.01
C SER A 105 -5.27 -0.57 13.72
N CYS A 106 -6.15 0.37 13.39
CA CYS A 106 -5.76 1.74 13.17
C CYS A 106 -5.66 2.49 14.50
N THR A 107 -4.43 2.78 14.94
CA THR A 107 -4.15 3.56 16.14
C THR A 107 -3.22 4.70 15.82
N ASN A 108 -3.57 5.93 16.19
CA ASN A 108 -2.76 7.13 15.89
C ASN A 108 -2.38 7.27 14.41
N LYS A 109 -3.31 6.92 13.50
CA LYS A 109 -3.12 6.91 12.03
C LYS A 109 -2.09 5.89 11.52
N LYS A 110 -1.71 4.92 12.36
CA LYS A 110 -0.79 3.83 12.02
C LYS A 110 -1.51 2.49 12.16
N CYS A 111 -1.28 1.58 11.21
CA CYS A 111 -1.74 0.20 11.33
C CYS A 111 -0.77 -0.56 12.23
N ILE A 112 -1.18 -0.77 13.48
CA ILE A 112 -0.40 -1.51 14.48
C ILE A 112 -0.99 -2.89 14.69
N ASP A 113 -0.15 -3.85 15.07
CA ASP A 113 -0.63 -5.14 15.57
C ASP A 113 -1.12 -4.94 17.03
N PRO A 114 -2.42 -5.14 17.31
CA PRO A 114 -2.96 -4.97 18.66
C PRO A 114 -2.38 -6.00 19.65
N CYS A 115 -1.85 -7.13 19.18
CA CYS A 115 -1.17 -8.15 19.99
C CYS A 115 0.28 -7.79 20.35
N ALA A 116 0.94 -6.95 19.56
CA ALA A 116 2.37 -6.63 19.75
C ALA A 116 2.67 -5.88 21.06
N GLY A 117 1.66 -5.44 21.80
CA GLY A 117 1.80 -4.71 23.07
C GLY A 117 1.83 -5.57 24.33
N GLY A 118 1.61 -6.89 24.26
CA GLY A 118 1.66 -7.82 25.41
C GLY A 118 0.67 -7.54 26.56
N LYS A 119 -0.13 -6.47 26.47
CA LYS A 119 -1.18 -6.07 27.43
C LYS A 119 -2.58 -6.43 26.96
N ALA A 120 -2.72 -6.90 25.73
CA ALA A 120 -4.03 -7.22 25.14
C ALA A 120 -4.61 -8.51 25.72
N CYS A 121 -3.77 -9.49 26.09
CA CYS A 121 -4.21 -10.77 26.62
C CYS A 121 -3.55 -11.09 27.98
N GLY A 122 -4.21 -11.96 28.77
CA GLY A 122 -3.69 -12.41 30.07
C GLY A 122 -2.40 -13.24 29.97
N LYS A 123 -1.71 -13.44 31.11
CA LYS A 123 -0.52 -14.31 31.17
C LYS A 123 -0.86 -15.71 30.64
N ASN A 124 0.00 -16.24 29.76
CA ASN A 124 -0.14 -17.54 29.06
C ASN A 124 -1.28 -17.62 28.03
N ALA A 125 -1.94 -16.51 27.69
CA ALA A 125 -2.91 -16.49 26.59
C ALA A 125 -2.19 -16.29 25.24
N ILE A 126 -2.64 -17.01 24.22
CA ILE A 126 -2.23 -16.79 22.83
C ILE A 126 -3.06 -15.61 22.31
N CYS A 127 -2.40 -14.51 21.98
CA CYS A 127 -3.06 -13.37 21.34
C CYS A 127 -3.25 -13.65 19.85
N GLN A 128 -4.49 -13.58 19.38
CA GLN A 128 -4.84 -13.70 17.96
C GLN A 128 -5.65 -12.48 17.56
N VAL A 129 -5.28 -11.86 16.43
CA VAL A 129 -6.00 -10.69 15.94
C VAL A 129 -7.20 -11.13 15.12
N ALA A 130 -8.40 -10.74 15.53
CA ALA A 130 -9.64 -10.94 14.80
C ALA A 130 -10.40 -9.61 14.71
N ASP A 131 -10.92 -9.28 13.52
CA ASP A 131 -11.67 -8.04 13.28
C ASP A 131 -10.97 -6.77 13.82
N HIS A 132 -9.65 -6.68 13.58
CA HIS A 132 -8.79 -5.57 14.04
C HIS A 132 -8.77 -5.41 15.57
N GLN A 133 -8.96 -6.48 16.33
CA GLN A 133 -8.94 -6.52 17.79
C GLN A 133 -8.10 -7.70 18.28
N ALA A 134 -7.54 -7.57 19.47
CA ALA A 134 -6.71 -8.59 20.13
C ALA A 134 -7.47 -9.29 21.26
#